data_AF-A0A0S8DCS8-F1
#
_entry.id   AF-A0A0S8DCS8-F1
#
_cell.length_a   1.000
_cell.length_b   1.000
_cell.length_c   1.000
_cell.angle_alpha   90.00
_cell.angle_beta   90.00
_cell.angle_gamma   90.00
#
_symmetry.space_group_name_H-M   'P 1'
#
loop_
_entity.id
_entity.type
_entity.pdbx_description
1 polymer ?
#
loop_
_entity_poly.entity_id
_entity_poly.type
_entity_poly.pdbx_seq_one_letter_code
_entity_poly.pdbx_strand_id
1 'polypeptide(L)'
;MLERPSIAADHPLRQLFKKALDYGFKLNPTENEEIAYYIEEQILCEFIHINNLYKINDAAGNPLDDTADMMAEGDVLLNARSFEQEFKVHKHIGDYTLFMLGMFPSSLDNKKGREFILGSIVVFLELSVNFEQYKSIMEFVRTYLESLHNDDNPYIQKVLGGRA
;
A
#
# COMPACT_ATOMS: atom_id res chain seq x y z
N MET A 1 12.50 -20.91 1.75
CA MET A 1 12.13 -19.51 2.04
C MET A 1 12.64 -18.72 0.85
N LEU A 2 11.77 -18.33 -0.08
CA LEU A 2 12.19 -17.51 -1.23
C LEU A 2 12.53 -16.13 -0.67
N GLU A 3 13.78 -15.69 -0.88
CA GLU A 3 14.18 -14.32 -0.54
C GLU A 3 13.24 -13.37 -1.27
N ARG A 4 12.54 -12.52 -0.51
CA ARG A 4 11.70 -11.50 -1.13
C ARG A 4 12.63 -10.49 -1.78
N PRO A 5 12.46 -10.20 -3.08
CA PRO A 5 13.19 -9.11 -3.69
C PRO A 5 12.87 -7.84 -2.89
N SER A 6 13.91 -7.20 -2.38
CA SER A 6 13.83 -5.99 -1.59
C SER A 6 14.82 -4.97 -2.14
N ILE A 7 14.46 -3.69 -2.04
CA ILE A 7 15.34 -2.62 -2.46
C ILE A 7 16.43 -2.39 -1.39
N ALA A 8 17.66 -2.14 -1.84
CA ALA A 8 18.79 -1.86 -0.96
C ALA A 8 18.52 -0.64 -0.05
N ALA A 9 19.14 -0.60 1.13
CA ALA A 9 18.90 0.47 2.12
C ALA A 9 19.30 1.87 1.63
N ASP A 10 20.27 1.95 0.72
CA ASP A 10 20.76 3.19 0.09
C ASP A 10 20.05 3.52 -1.23
N HIS A 11 19.02 2.75 -1.61
CA HIS A 11 18.32 2.93 -2.88
C HIS A 11 17.61 4.30 -2.93
N PRO A 12 17.77 5.10 -4.01
CA PRO A 12 17.24 6.47 -4.08
C PRO A 12 15.70 6.56 -3.97
N LEU A 13 14.98 5.49 -4.34
CA LEU A 13 13.52 5.43 -4.16
C LEU A 13 13.08 5.53 -2.70
N ARG A 14 13.90 5.07 -1.74
CA ARG A 14 13.59 5.22 -0.30
C ARG A 14 13.52 6.69 0.09
N GLN A 15 14.51 7.47 -0.35
CA GLN A 15 14.52 8.92 -0.10
C GLN A 15 13.35 9.63 -0.78
N LEU A 16 12.96 9.18 -1.98
CA LEU A 16 11.79 9.71 -2.67
C LEU A 16 10.49 9.45 -1.88
N PHE A 17 10.27 8.20 -1.48
CA PHE A 17 9.10 7.82 -0.70
C PHE A 17 9.05 8.49 0.66
N LYS A 18 10.19 8.62 1.33
CA LYS A 18 10.30 9.38 2.57
C LYS A 18 9.82 10.82 2.39
N LYS A 19 10.27 11.52 1.35
CA LYS A 19 9.82 12.90 1.07
C LYS A 19 8.33 12.98 0.75
N ALA A 20 7.81 12.01 0.00
CA ALA A 20 6.38 11.94 -0.33
C ALA A 20 5.52 11.67 0.91
N LEU A 21 5.97 10.79 1.80
CA LEU A 21 5.33 10.50 3.07
C LEU A 21 5.39 11.70 4.02
N ASP A 22 6.55 12.36 4.14
CA ASP A 22 6.68 13.59 4.92
C ASP A 22 5.67 14.65 4.45
N TYR A 23 5.41 14.74 3.14
CA TYR A 23 4.37 15.61 2.59
C TYR A 23 2.96 15.14 3.00
N GLY A 24 2.65 13.85 2.87
CA GLY A 24 1.36 13.30 3.26
C GLY A 24 1.04 13.48 4.75
N PHE A 25 1.98 13.17 5.65
CA PHE A 25 1.81 13.33 7.09
C PHE A 25 1.74 14.79 7.54
N LYS A 26 2.36 15.73 6.81
CA LYS A 26 2.15 17.17 7.07
C LYS A 26 0.72 17.61 6.81
N LEU A 27 0.06 17.03 5.80
CA LEU A 27 -1.31 17.36 5.43
C LEU A 27 -2.36 16.61 6.23
N ASN A 28 -2.03 15.38 6.66
CA ASN A 28 -2.90 14.56 7.50
C ASN A 28 -2.07 13.90 8.62
N PRO A 29 -1.79 14.64 9.72
CA PRO A 29 -1.03 14.13 10.84
C PRO A 29 -1.72 12.97 11.55
N THR A 30 -0.94 12.09 12.15
CA THR A 30 -1.42 10.92 12.89
C THR A 30 -0.67 10.79 14.22
N GLU A 31 -1.31 10.18 15.21
CA GLU A 31 -0.72 9.89 16.52
C GLU A 31 0.13 8.60 16.52
N ASN A 32 0.00 7.78 15.47
CA ASN A 32 0.79 6.56 15.31
C ASN A 32 2.16 6.89 14.72
N GLU A 33 3.20 6.97 15.54
CA GLU A 33 4.56 7.32 15.10
C GLU A 33 5.21 6.25 14.21
N GLU A 34 4.77 4.99 14.31
CA GLU A 34 5.35 3.86 13.57
C GLU A 34 4.77 3.70 12.16
N ILE A 35 3.61 4.31 11.89
CA ILE A 35 2.91 4.12 10.62
C ILE A 35 3.68 4.69 9.42
N ALA A 36 4.48 5.74 9.61
CA ALA A 36 5.32 6.29 8.55
C ALA A 36 6.34 5.25 8.07
N TYR A 37 7.03 4.61 9.01
CA TYR A 37 7.97 3.54 8.72
C TYR A 37 7.27 2.31 8.13
N TYR A 38 6.09 1.97 8.64
CA TYR A 38 5.28 0.88 8.11
C TYR A 38 4.91 1.10 6.63
N ILE A 39 4.35 2.26 6.29
CA ILE A 39 3.95 2.58 4.92
C ILE A 39 5.18 2.66 4.02
N GLU A 40 6.29 3.25 4.49
CA GLU A 40 7.53 3.31 3.72
C GLU A 40 8.05 1.91 3.40
N GLU A 41 8.34 1.09 4.41
CA GLU A 41 9.05 -0.18 4.25
C GLU A 41 8.15 -1.32 3.77
N GLN A 42 6.97 -1.47 4.39
CA GLN A 42 6.15 -2.65 4.22
C GLN A 42 5.11 -2.52 3.11
N ILE A 43 4.91 -1.30 2.59
CA ILE A 43 3.96 -1.04 1.50
C ILE A 43 4.71 -0.47 0.30
N LEU A 44 5.21 0.77 0.37
CA LEU A 44 5.79 1.45 -0.78
C LEU A 44 7.05 0.73 -1.29
N CYS A 45 7.98 0.40 -0.40
CA CYS A 45 9.21 -0.29 -0.79
C CYS A 45 8.97 -1.76 -1.16
N GLU A 46 8.13 -2.47 -0.40
CA GLU A 46 7.76 -3.87 -0.67
C GLU A 46 7.12 -4.01 -2.07
N PHE A 47 6.20 -3.12 -2.44
CA PHE A 47 5.42 -3.23 -3.68
C PHE A 47 6.05 -2.57 -4.92
N ILE A 48 7.28 -2.05 -4.82
CA ILE A 48 8.08 -1.75 -6.02
C ILE A 48 8.27 -3.02 -6.86
N HIS A 49 8.43 -4.17 -6.21
CA HIS A 49 8.56 -5.44 -6.90
C HIS A 49 7.18 -6.04 -7.17
N ILE A 50 6.82 -6.15 -8.46
CA ILE A 50 5.52 -6.71 -8.90
C ILE A 50 5.25 -8.12 -8.35
N ASN A 51 6.30 -8.91 -8.12
CA ASN A 51 6.19 -10.24 -7.51
C ASN A 51 5.74 -10.20 -6.04
N ASN A 52 6.06 -9.12 -5.31
CA ASN A 52 5.58 -8.93 -3.94
C ASN A 52 4.15 -8.39 -3.92
N LEU A 53 3.76 -7.67 -4.97
CA LEU A 53 2.40 -7.17 -5.16
C LEU A 53 1.41 -8.32 -5.47
N TYR A 54 1.80 -9.26 -6.34
CA TYR A 54 1.00 -10.43 -6.71
C TYR A 54 1.56 -11.73 -6.13
N LYS A 55 1.68 -11.80 -4.80
CA LYS A 55 2.36 -12.92 -4.13
C LYS A 55 1.44 -14.08 -3.76
N ILE A 56 0.12 -13.86 -3.76
CA ILE A 56 -0.88 -14.90 -3.50
C ILE A 56 -1.18 -15.53 -4.85
N ASN A 57 -1.04 -16.85 -4.92
CA ASN A 57 -1.34 -17.63 -6.11
C ASN A 57 -2.58 -18.48 -5.88
N ASP A 58 -3.35 -18.72 -6.93
CA ASP A 58 -4.43 -19.70 -6.93
C ASP A 58 -3.91 -21.14 -6.75
N ALA A 59 -4.84 -22.09 -6.60
CA ALA A 59 -4.52 -23.51 -6.52
C ALA A 59 -3.76 -24.07 -7.75
N ALA A 60 -3.79 -23.39 -8.89
CA ALA A 60 -3.05 -23.75 -10.11
C ALA A 60 -1.66 -23.08 -10.19
N GLY A 61 -1.31 -22.21 -9.22
CA GLY A 61 -0.04 -21.51 -9.14
C GLY A 61 -0.01 -20.18 -9.90
N ASN A 62 -1.14 -19.68 -10.40
CA ASN A 62 -1.21 -18.38 -11.08
C ASN A 62 -1.30 -17.24 -10.06
N PRO A 63 -0.56 -16.12 -10.25
CA PRO A 63 -0.67 -14.96 -9.39
C PRO A 63 -2.07 -14.35 -9.47
N LEU A 64 -2.67 -14.09 -8.31
CA LEU A 64 -3.94 -13.39 -8.18
C LEU A 64 -3.71 -11.89 -8.20
N ASP A 65 -4.54 -11.16 -8.94
CA ASP A 65 -4.54 -9.69 -8.99
C ASP A 65 -5.89 -9.07 -8.55
N ASP A 66 -6.92 -9.90 -8.35
CA ASP A 66 -8.22 -9.53 -7.80
C ASP A 66 -8.26 -9.79 -6.29
N THR A 67 -8.68 -8.78 -5.52
CA THR A 67 -8.71 -8.85 -4.05
C THR A 67 -9.74 -9.84 -3.52
N ALA A 68 -10.87 -10.04 -4.20
CA ALA A 68 -11.85 -11.04 -3.80
C ALA A 68 -11.30 -12.45 -3.99
N ASP A 69 -10.57 -12.68 -5.08
CA ASP A 69 -9.91 -13.97 -5.30
C ASP A 69 -8.78 -14.19 -4.28
N MET A 70 -7.99 -13.16 -3.95
CA MET A 70 -6.99 -13.21 -2.87
C MET A 70 -7.62 -13.54 -1.51
N MET A 71 -8.78 -12.96 -1.20
CA MET A 71 -9.54 -13.27 0.02
C MET A 71 -10.07 -14.71 0.01
N ALA A 72 -10.68 -15.15 -1.08
CA ALA A 72 -11.22 -16.50 -1.21
C ALA A 72 -10.11 -17.56 -1.11
N GLU A 73 -8.99 -17.37 -1.82
CA GLU A 73 -7.83 -18.25 -1.74
C GLU A 73 -7.20 -18.20 -0.34
N GLY A 74 -7.18 -17.03 0.29
CA GLY A 74 -6.80 -16.88 1.69
C GLY A 74 -7.64 -17.77 2.61
N ASP A 75 -8.96 -17.62 2.62
CA ASP A 75 -9.85 -18.41 3.48
C ASP A 75 -9.73 -19.93 3.20
N VAL A 76 -9.54 -20.32 1.94
CA VAL A 76 -9.32 -21.73 1.55
C VAL A 76 -7.99 -22.26 2.10
N LEU A 77 -6.89 -21.51 1.96
CA LEU A 77 -5.57 -21.88 2.49
C LEU A 77 -5.57 -21.97 4.02
N LEU A 78 -6.40 -21.16 4.68
CA LEU A 78 -6.42 -20.99 6.14
C LEU A 78 -7.33 -22.00 6.85
N ASN A 79 -8.34 -22.55 6.18
CA ASN A 79 -9.20 -23.60 6.71
C ASN A 79 -8.46 -24.90 7.12
N ALA A 80 -7.13 -24.98 6.95
CA ALA A 80 -6.28 -26.08 7.41
C ALA A 80 -4.95 -25.66 8.08
N ARG A 81 -4.69 -24.36 8.36
CA ARG A 81 -3.34 -23.87 8.76
C ARG A 81 -3.34 -22.88 9.93
N SER A 82 -2.13 -22.61 10.47
CA SER A 82 -1.91 -21.87 11.71
C SER A 82 -2.26 -20.37 11.64
N PHE A 83 -2.61 -19.78 12.79
CA PHE A 83 -2.92 -18.36 12.97
C PHE A 83 -1.87 -17.39 12.39
N GLU A 84 -0.59 -17.76 12.43
CA GLU A 84 0.50 -16.94 11.87
C GLU A 84 0.39 -16.79 10.34
N GLN A 85 -0.08 -17.83 9.65
CA GLN A 85 -0.27 -17.79 8.20
C GLN A 85 -1.50 -16.96 7.83
N GLU A 86 -2.57 -17.11 8.62
CA GLU A 86 -3.78 -16.29 8.53
C GLU A 86 -3.45 -14.81 8.62
N PHE A 87 -2.71 -14.44 9.67
CA PHE A 87 -2.23 -13.08 9.86
C PHE A 87 -1.44 -12.55 8.66
N LYS A 88 -0.51 -13.33 8.10
CA LYS A 88 0.34 -12.91 6.98
C LYS A 88 -0.44 -12.66 5.69
N VAL A 89 -1.43 -13.51 5.40
CA VAL A 89 -2.30 -13.37 4.22
C VAL A 89 -3.18 -12.13 4.38
N HIS A 90 -3.86 -12.03 5.52
CA HIS A 90 -4.75 -10.93 5.83
C HIS A 90 -4.05 -9.56 5.87
N LYS A 91 -2.85 -9.50 6.48
CA LYS A 91 -2.02 -8.30 6.43
C LYS A 91 -1.71 -7.90 4.99
N HIS A 92 -1.33 -8.85 4.13
CA HIS A 92 -1.01 -8.53 2.75
C HIS A 92 -2.21 -8.01 1.96
N ILE A 93 -3.38 -8.61 2.15
CA ILE A 93 -4.62 -8.15 1.51
C ILE A 93 -4.90 -6.70 1.93
N GLY A 94 -4.73 -6.39 3.22
CA GLY A 94 -4.83 -5.02 3.73
C GLY A 94 -3.81 -4.05 3.10
N ASP A 95 -2.54 -4.46 3.05
CA ASP A 95 -1.46 -3.65 2.46
C ASP A 95 -1.70 -3.38 0.97
N TYR A 96 -2.00 -4.43 0.21
CA TYR A 96 -2.31 -4.35 -1.22
C TYR A 96 -3.48 -3.41 -1.46
N THR A 97 -4.53 -3.55 -0.65
CA THR A 97 -5.73 -2.72 -0.76
C THR A 97 -5.43 -1.25 -0.48
N LEU A 98 -4.72 -0.96 0.61
CA LEU A 98 -4.31 0.41 0.95
C LEU A 98 -3.45 1.02 -0.16
N PHE A 99 -2.51 0.25 -0.69
CA PHE A 99 -1.67 0.68 -1.81
C PHE A 99 -2.48 0.96 -3.07
N MET A 100 -3.34 0.04 -3.50
CA MET A 100 -4.11 0.18 -4.74
C MET A 100 -5.12 1.33 -4.65
N LEU A 101 -5.85 1.48 -3.53
CA LEU A 101 -6.78 2.60 -3.37
C LEU A 101 -6.06 3.95 -3.26
N GLY A 102 -4.91 3.98 -2.59
CA GLY A 102 -4.13 5.21 -2.40
C GLY A 102 -3.35 5.63 -3.65
N MET A 103 -2.68 4.70 -4.33
CA MET A 103 -1.78 4.99 -5.46
C MET A 103 -2.45 4.84 -6.82
N PHE A 104 -3.42 3.95 -6.97
CA PHE A 104 -4.02 3.62 -8.27
C PHE A 104 -5.53 3.37 -8.17
N PRO A 105 -6.32 4.34 -7.68
CA PRO A 105 -7.71 4.15 -7.27
C PRO A 105 -8.59 3.55 -8.37
N SER A 106 -8.36 3.94 -9.64
CA SER A 106 -9.13 3.43 -10.78
C SER A 106 -8.83 1.98 -11.14
N SER A 107 -7.74 1.39 -10.63
CA SER A 107 -7.39 -0.01 -10.91
C SER A 107 -8.34 -1.01 -10.25
N LEU A 108 -9.15 -0.55 -9.29
CA LEU A 108 -10.15 -1.38 -8.61
C LEU A 108 -11.60 -1.11 -9.10
N ASP A 109 -11.82 -0.19 -10.04
CA ASP A 109 -13.17 0.19 -10.47
C ASP A 109 -13.96 -0.98 -11.10
N ASN A 110 -13.26 -1.95 -11.69
CA ASN A 110 -13.86 -3.14 -12.33
C ASN A 110 -13.51 -4.46 -11.62
N LYS A 111 -12.85 -4.41 -10.45
CA LYS A 111 -12.44 -5.60 -9.71
C LYS A 111 -13.49 -6.00 -8.68
N LYS A 112 -13.72 -7.30 -8.54
CA LYS A 112 -14.64 -7.82 -7.52
C LYS A 112 -13.97 -7.63 -6.15
N GLY A 113 -14.76 -7.35 -5.11
CA GLY A 113 -14.23 -7.18 -3.75
C GLY A 113 -14.02 -5.75 -3.28
N ARG A 114 -14.12 -4.72 -4.14
CA ARG A 114 -14.12 -3.31 -3.69
C ARG A 114 -15.21 -3.03 -2.64
N GLU A 115 -16.40 -3.60 -2.81
CA GLU A 115 -17.52 -3.51 -1.85
C GLU A 115 -17.27 -4.33 -0.58
N PHE A 116 -16.54 -5.44 -0.68
CA PHE A 116 -16.18 -6.29 0.46
C PHE A 116 -15.15 -5.58 1.35
N ILE A 117 -14.16 -4.95 0.71
CA ILE A 117 -13.14 -4.10 1.32
C ILE A 117 -13.74 -2.91 2.08
N LEU A 118 -14.70 -2.21 1.48
CA LEU A 118 -15.36 -1.05 2.09
C LEU A 118 -16.44 -1.43 3.10
N GLY A 119 -17.03 -2.63 2.95
CA GLY A 119 -18.24 -3.05 3.64
C GLY A 119 -17.99 -3.83 4.93
N SER A 120 -17.03 -4.75 4.98
CA SER A 120 -16.58 -5.50 6.16
C SER A 120 -15.65 -6.63 5.69
N ILE A 121 -14.59 -6.88 6.48
CA ILE A 121 -13.76 -8.10 6.53
C ILE A 121 -12.33 -7.93 6.00
N VAL A 122 -11.41 -8.12 6.94
CA VAL A 122 -9.95 -8.28 6.85
C VAL A 122 -9.16 -7.09 6.30
N VAL A 123 -9.06 -6.08 7.14
CA VAL A 123 -7.84 -5.29 7.23
C VAL A 123 -7.22 -5.61 8.61
N PHE A 124 -5.89 -5.59 8.74
CA PHE A 124 -5.23 -5.68 10.06
C PHE A 124 -5.94 -4.69 11.00
N LEU A 125 -6.42 -5.13 12.17
CA LEU A 125 -7.33 -4.35 13.04
C LEU A 125 -6.95 -2.86 13.17
N GLU A 126 -5.65 -2.56 13.24
CA GLU A 126 -5.13 -1.19 13.34
C GLU A 126 -5.20 -0.39 12.02
N LEU A 127 -4.92 -1.04 10.88
CA LEU A 127 -5.15 -0.47 9.56
C LEU A 127 -6.66 -0.31 9.30
N SER A 128 -7.53 -1.18 9.83
CA SER A 128 -8.98 -1.07 9.65
C SER A 128 -9.56 0.15 10.35
N VAL A 129 -9.06 0.46 11.55
CA VAL A 129 -9.54 1.58 12.36
C VAL A 129 -9.19 2.92 11.73
N ASN A 130 -7.98 3.05 11.19
CA ASN A 130 -7.48 4.30 10.61
C ASN A 130 -7.37 4.25 9.07
N PHE A 131 -8.11 3.35 8.43
CA PHE A 131 -7.97 3.04 7.01
C PHE A 131 -8.10 4.28 6.12
N GLU A 132 -9.15 5.07 6.33
CA GLU A 132 -9.39 6.29 5.54
C GLU A 132 -8.30 7.35 5.77
N GLN A 133 -7.74 7.43 6.98
CA GLN A 133 -6.62 8.34 7.27
C GLN A 133 -5.39 7.90 6.48
N TYR A 134 -5.01 6.62 6.57
CA TYR A 134 -3.82 6.10 5.89
C TYR A 134 -3.99 6.11 4.37
N LYS A 135 -5.20 5.86 3.86
CA LYS A 135 -5.53 6.00 2.45
C LYS A 135 -5.38 7.45 2.00
N SER A 136 -5.87 8.41 2.78
CA SER A 136 -5.67 9.84 2.49
C SER A 136 -4.18 10.23 2.46
N ILE A 137 -3.37 9.71 3.38
CA ILE A 137 -1.90 9.89 3.34
C ILE A 137 -1.32 9.33 2.04
N MET A 138 -1.73 8.13 1.62
CA MET A 138 -1.29 7.52 0.36
C MET A 138 -1.75 8.31 -0.88
N GLU A 139 -2.94 8.92 -0.84
CA GLU A 139 -3.40 9.82 -1.91
C GLU A 139 -2.53 11.10 -1.99
N PHE A 140 -2.07 11.64 -0.86
CA PHE A 140 -1.12 12.74 -0.84
C PHE A 140 0.27 12.33 -1.33
N VAL A 141 0.72 11.11 -1.00
CA VAL A 141 1.94 10.52 -1.56
C VAL A 141 1.82 10.44 -3.09
N ARG A 142 0.72 9.90 -3.61
CA ARG A 142 0.45 9.86 -5.05
C ARG A 142 0.49 11.25 -5.66
N THR A 143 -0.24 12.19 -5.08
CA THR A 143 -0.29 13.59 -5.54
C THR A 143 1.12 14.20 -5.58
N TYR A 144 1.95 13.96 -4.56
CA TYR A 144 3.34 14.42 -4.54
C TYR A 144 4.14 13.83 -5.70
N LEU A 145 4.05 12.52 -5.92
CA LEU A 145 4.79 11.83 -6.98
C LEU A 145 4.35 12.27 -8.38
N GLU A 146 3.04 12.43 -8.61
CA GLU A 146 2.47 12.99 -9.85
C GLU A 146 2.95 14.42 -10.08
N SER A 147 3.08 15.20 -9.00
CA SER A 147 3.56 16.58 -9.06
C SER A 147 5.01 16.66 -9.59
N LEU A 148 5.87 15.70 -9.26
CA LEU A 148 7.26 15.68 -9.74
C LEU A 148 7.39 15.51 -11.26
N HIS A 149 6.35 15.04 -11.94
CA HIS A 149 6.31 14.96 -13.40
C HIS A 149 5.80 16.25 -14.07
N ASN A 150 5.33 17.23 -13.29
CA ASN A 150 4.64 18.43 -13.78
C ASN A 150 5.37 19.70 -13.29
N ASP A 151 6.43 20.10 -14.02
CA ASP A 151 7.29 21.26 -13.69
C ASP A 151 6.54 22.61 -13.59
N ASP A 152 5.32 22.70 -14.15
CA ASP A 152 4.54 23.94 -14.25
C ASP A 152 3.54 24.18 -13.11
N ASN A 153 3.47 23.32 -12.08
CA ASN A 153 2.48 23.51 -11.01
C ASN A 153 2.99 24.49 -9.91
N PRO A 154 2.38 25.69 -9.76
CA PRO A 154 2.85 26.73 -8.84
C PRO A 154 2.72 26.36 -7.35
N TYR A 155 1.90 25.36 -7.01
CA TYR A 155 1.84 24.83 -5.64
C TYR A 155 3.12 24.05 -5.28
N ILE A 156 3.75 23.39 -6.26
CA ILE A 156 5.00 22.63 -6.09
C ILE A 156 6.15 23.56 -5.73
N GLN A 157 6.28 24.69 -6.45
CA GLN A 157 7.35 25.66 -6.21
C GLN A 157 7.28 26.27 -4.80
N LYS A 158 6.06 26.44 -4.27
CA LYS A 158 5.84 27.01 -2.94
C LYS A 158 6.06 26.01 -1.80
N VAL A 159 5.81 24.72 -2.03
CA VAL A 159 5.89 23.66 -1.00
C VAL A 159 7.26 22.99 -0.96
N LEU A 160 7.97 22.87 -2.09
CA LEU A 160 9.30 22.21 -2.16
C LEU A 160 10.48 23.13 -1.78
N GLY A 161 10.27 24.44 -1.68
CA GLY A 161 11.22 25.39 -1.07
C GLY A 161 12.63 25.40 -1.70
N GLY A 162 12.85 26.27 -2.69
CA GLY A 162 14.19 26.49 -3.25
C GLY A 162 14.37 27.77 -4.07
N ARG A 163 14.56 28.90 -3.35
CA ARG A 163 15.26 30.15 -3.73
C ARG A 163 14.71 31.02 -4.88
N ALA A 164 14.28 32.24 -4.53
CA ALA A 164 14.60 33.42 -5.34
C ALA A 164 16.10 33.74 -5.21
#